data_AF-A0A8T8WMH1-F1
#
_entry.id   AF-A0A8T8WMH1-F1
#
_cell.length_a   1.000
_cell.length_b   1.000
_cell.length_c   1.000
_cell.angle_alpha   90.00
_cell.angle_beta   90.00
_cell.angle_gamma   90.00
#
_symmetry.space_group_name_H-M   'P 1'
#
loop_
_entity.id
_entity.type
_entity.pdbx_description
1 polymer ?
#
loop_
_entity_poly.entity_id
_entity_poly.type
_entity_poly.pdbx_seq_one_letter_code
_entity_poly.pdbx_strand_id
1 'polypeptide(L)' 'MVHLSSIAKESQTHRHRREQRDAEASEASANVYGTHYAVEELPEHAMSEQEMPASVAYRMIKDELSLDGNPLLK' A
#
# COMPACT_ATOMS: atom_id res chain seq x y z
N MET A 1 -6.69 38.68 -18.23
CA MET A 1 -5.32 38.15 -18.06
C MET A 1 -5.28 37.51 -16.68
N VAL A 2 -5.36 36.18 -16.59
CA VAL A 2 -5.42 35.46 -15.31
C VAL A 2 -4.00 35.30 -14.76
N HIS A 3 -3.73 35.93 -13.62
CA HIS A 3 -2.49 35.76 -12.88
C HIS A 3 -2.51 34.39 -12.21
N LEU A 4 -1.67 33.46 -12.67
CA LEU A 4 -1.43 32.20 -11.98
C LEU A 4 -0.49 32.51 -10.79
N SER A 5 -1.03 32.43 -9.58
CA SER A 5 -0.27 32.54 -8.33
C SER A 5 0.82 31.47 -8.29
N SER A 6 2.03 31.83 -7.87
CA SER A 6 3.13 30.86 -7.75
C SER A 6 2.80 29.83 -6.67
N ILE A 7 2.63 28.57 -7.07
CA ILE A 7 2.49 27.45 -6.15
C ILE A 7 3.82 27.27 -5.42
N ALA A 8 3.80 27.29 -4.09
CA ALA A 8 4.98 27.01 -3.28
C ALA A 8 5.55 25.64 -3.67
N LYS A 9 6.85 25.57 -3.95
CA LYS A 9 7.52 24.30 -4.27
C LYS A 9 7.35 23.34 -3.09
N GLU A 10 6.78 22.17 -3.36
CA GLU A 10 6.64 21.08 -2.40
C GLU A 10 7.99 20.77 -1.73
N SER A 11 7.97 20.49 -0.43
CA SER A 11 9.19 20.13 0.30
C SER A 11 9.75 18.80 -0.22
N GLN A 12 11.07 18.66 -0.14
CA GLN A 12 11.76 17.43 -0.57
C GLN A 12 11.23 16.19 0.17
N THR A 13 10.80 16.36 1.43
CA THR A 13 10.21 15.29 2.24
C THR A 13 8.85 14.81 1.72
N HIS A 14 7.97 15.72 1.32
CA HIS A 14 6.66 15.36 0.76
C HIS A 14 6.79 14.70 -0.61
N ARG A 15 7.72 15.20 -1.43
CA ARG A 15 8.03 14.62 -2.73
C ARG A 15 8.56 13.18 -2.60
N HIS A 16 9.55 12.94 -1.75
CA HIS A 16 10.12 11.61 -1.54
C HIS A 16 9.08 10.61 -1.02
N ARG A 17 8.23 11.02 -0.07
CA ARG A 17 7.15 10.17 0.45
C ARG A 17 6.11 9.83 -0.60
N ARG A 18 5.82 10.76 -1.52
CA ARG A 18 4.91 10.50 -2.64
C ARG A 18 5.53 9.56 -3.66
N GLU A 19 6.78 9.78 -4.04
CA GLU A 19 7.51 8.92 -4.98
C GLU A 19 7.62 7.48 -4.46
N GLN A 20 7.86 7.29 -3.15
CA GLN A 20 7.82 5.97 -2.51
C GLN A 20 6.43 5.31 -2.62
N ARG A 21 5.35 6.05 -2.32
CA ARG A 21 3.98 5.53 -2.47
C ARG A 21 3.65 5.17 -3.91
N ASP A 22 4.03 6.02 -4.85
CA ASP A 22 3.76 5.82 -6.28
C ASP A 22 4.58 4.61 -6.82
N ALA A 23 5.81 4.41 -6.33
CA ALA A 23 6.62 3.23 -6.65
C ALA A 23 6.03 1.94 -6.06
N GLU A 24 5.60 1.96 -4.79
CA GLU A 24 4.91 0.85 -4.13
C GLU A 24 3.55 0.51 -4.79
N ALA A 25 2.85 1.52 -5.32
CA ALA A 25 1.62 1.34 -6.08
C ALA A 25 1.88 0.73 -7.46
N SER A 26 3.03 1.01 -8.08
CA SER A 26 3.43 0.41 -9.35
C SER A 26 3.78 -1.08 -9.20
N GLU A 27 4.51 -1.46 -8.15
CA GLU A 27 4.73 -2.88 -7.79
C GLU A 27 3.43 -3.61 -7.41
N ALA A 28 2.42 -2.89 -6.92
CA ALA A 28 1.09 -3.43 -6.57
C ALA A 28 0.33 -4.03 -7.76
N SER A 29 0.72 -3.70 -8.99
CA SER A 29 0.07 -4.15 -10.23
C SER A 29 0.18 -5.67 -10.47
N ALA A 30 0.90 -6.39 -9.60
CA ALA A 30 1.08 -7.84 -9.67
C ALA A 30 -0.18 -8.60 -9.20
N ASN A 31 -1.30 -8.45 -9.91
CA ASN A 31 -2.48 -9.34 -9.98
C ASN A 31 -2.98 -10.06 -8.68
N VAL A 32 -2.67 -9.56 -7.47
CA VAL A 32 -2.96 -10.24 -6.19
C VAL A 32 -4.44 -10.52 -6.04
N TYR A 33 -5.27 -9.53 -6.35
CA TYR A 33 -6.73 -9.62 -6.26
C TYR A 33 -7.39 -10.53 -7.30
N GLY A 34 -6.63 -11.01 -8.29
CA GLY A 34 -7.08 -12.02 -9.25
C GLY A 34 -6.73 -13.45 -8.84
N THR A 35 -6.07 -13.65 -7.70
CA THR A 35 -5.65 -14.97 -7.19
C THR A 35 -6.61 -15.49 -6.12
N HIS A 36 -6.59 -16.80 -5.86
CA HIS A 36 -7.42 -17.40 -4.80
C HIS A 36 -7.11 -16.82 -3.40
N TYR A 37 -5.88 -16.35 -3.17
CA TYR A 37 -5.46 -15.74 -1.91
C TYR A 37 -6.25 -14.49 -1.52
N ALA A 38 -6.88 -13.80 -2.47
CA ALA A 38 -7.71 -12.63 -2.18
C ALA A 38 -9.14 -12.96 -1.74
N VAL A 39 -9.54 -14.23 -1.88
CA VAL A 39 -10.87 -14.73 -1.46
C VAL A 39 -10.81 -15.36 -0.08
N GLU A 40 -9.64 -15.86 0.31
CA GLU A 40 -9.40 -16.52 1.59
C GLU A 40 -8.87 -15.50 2.62
N GLU A 41 -9.34 -15.60 3.87
CA GLU A 41 -8.83 -14.78 4.97
C GLU A 41 -7.43 -15.23 5.39
N LEU A 42 -6.63 -14.30 5.93
CA LEU A 42 -5.33 -14.63 6.47
C LEU A 42 -5.46 -15.55 7.70
N PRO A 43 -4.61 -16.57 7.83
CA PRO A 43 -4.69 -17.52 8.93
C PRO A 43 -4.36 -16.87 10.29
N GLU A 44 -5.30 -16.91 11.24
CA GLU A 44 -5.12 -16.29 12.57
C GLU A 44 -4.74 -17.27 13.68
N HIS A 45 -5.15 -18.54 13.57
CA HIS A 45 -5.11 -19.49 14.70
C HIS A 45 -4.27 -20.75 14.43
N ALA A 46 -3.89 -20.98 13.19
CA ALA A 46 -3.06 -22.11 12.78
C ALA A 46 -2.11 -21.67 11.68
N MET A 47 -1.00 -22.39 11.51
CA MET A 47 -0.07 -22.14 10.43
C MET A 47 -0.65 -22.66 9.10
N SER A 48 -0.48 -21.93 8.00
CA SER A 48 -0.87 -22.42 6.68
C SER A 48 -0.07 -23.66 6.28
N GLU A 49 -0.77 -24.62 5.69
CA GLU A 49 -0.18 -25.85 5.12
C GLU A 49 0.50 -25.59 3.77
N GLN A 50 0.15 -24.50 3.09
CA GLN A 50 0.64 -24.14 1.77
C GLN A 50 1.43 -22.84 1.80
N GLU A 51 2.44 -22.76 0.94
CA GLU A 51 3.23 -21.56 0.77
C GLU A 51 2.43 -20.47 0.04
N MET A 52 2.74 -19.20 0.38
CA MET A 52 2.20 -18.02 -0.28
C MET A 52 3.35 -17.22 -0.91
N PRO A 53 3.20 -16.71 -2.14
CA PRO A 53 4.21 -15.85 -2.75
C PRO A 53 4.49 -14.63 -1.87
N ALA A 54 5.77 -14.27 -1.72
CA ALA A 54 6.18 -13.19 -0.82
C ALA A 54 5.48 -11.85 -1.11
N SER A 55 5.26 -11.52 -2.38
CA SER A 55 4.56 -10.30 -2.80
C SER A 55 3.08 -10.29 -2.42
N VAL A 56 2.42 -11.46 -2.47
CA VAL A 56 1.03 -11.64 -2.07
C VAL A 56 0.91 -11.52 -0.55
N ALA A 57 1.75 -12.24 0.20
CA ALA A 57 1.75 -12.20 1.66
C ALA A 57 1.98 -10.78 2.19
N TYR A 58 2.99 -10.07 1.65
CA TYR A 58 3.25 -8.68 2.00
C TYR A 58 2.05 -7.78 1.75
N ARG A 59 1.37 -7.96 0.61
CA ARG A 59 0.19 -7.16 0.26
C ARG A 59 -0.96 -7.40 1.22
N MET A 60 -1.35 -8.65 1.43
CA MET A 60 -2.47 -9.01 2.30
C MET A 60 -2.25 -8.48 3.73
N ILE A 61 -1.04 -8.64 4.28
CA ILE A 61 -0.70 -8.12 5.61
C ILE A 61 -0.75 -6.58 5.66
N LYS A 62 -0.22 -5.91 4.62
CA LYS A 62 -0.24 -4.45 4.55
C LYS A 62 -1.65 -3.89 4.45
N ASP A 63 -2.53 -4.57 3.71
CA ASP A 63 -3.92 -4.15 3.54
C ASP A 63 -4.70 -4.29 4.86
N GLU A 64 -4.52 -5.40 5.58
CA GLU A 64 -5.06 -5.58 6.94
C GLU A 64 -4.59 -4.47 7.90
N LEU A 65 -3.28 -4.21 7.96
CA LEU A 65 -2.72 -3.14 8.80
C LEU A 65 -3.16 -1.74 8.37
N SER A 66 -3.63 -1.55 7.13
CA SER A 66 -4.14 -0.26 6.68
C SER A 66 -5.53 0.06 7.25
N LEU A 67 -6.21 -0.95 7.79
CA LEU A 67 -7.43 -0.77 8.58
C LEU A 67 -7.12 -0.23 9.99
N ASP A 68 -5.87 -0.40 10.47
CA ASP A 68 -5.43 0.25 11.69
C ASP A 68 -5.42 1.77 11.49
N GLY A 69 -6.03 2.49 12.45
CA GLY A 69 -6.15 3.93 12.37
C GLY A 69 -4.79 4.62 12.19
N ASN A 70 -4.74 5.64 11.34
CA ASN A 70 -3.50 6.35 11.06
C ASN A 70 -2.98 7.09 12.32
N PRO A 71 -1.79 6.72 12.85
CA PRO A 71 -1.26 7.32 14.07
C PRO A 71 -1.05 8.85 14.00
N LEU A 72 -0.95 9.42 12.79
CA LEU A 72 -0.74 10.84 12.56
C LEU A 72 -2.02 11.68 12.61
N LEU A 73 -3.20 11.08 12.73
CA LEU A 73 -4.49 11.77 12.77
C LEU A 73 -5.02 11.97 14.20
N LYS A 74 -4.13 12.12 15.20
CA LYS A 74 -4.48 12.48 16.58
C LYS A 74 -4.43 13.99 16.81
#